data_AF-A0A8R1I760-F1
#
_entry.id   AF-A0A8R1I760-F1
#
_cell.length_a   1.000
_cell.length_b   1.000
_cell.length_c   1.000
_cell.angle_alpha   90.00
_cell.angle_beta   90.00
_cell.angle_gamma   90.00
#
_symmetry.space_group_name_H-M   'P 1'
#
loop_
_entity.id
_entity.type
_entity.pdbx_description
1 polymer ?
#
loop_
_entity_poly.entity_id
_entity_poly.type
_entity_poly.pdbx_seq_one_letter_code
_entity_poly.pdbx_strand_id
1 'polypeptide(L)'
;MCAMEAASRQCFSEYFSMYCHILRVGRRFAFVCCRKADIDVNNRAGELTEEDFEKIVTIMQNPSQYRIPNWFLNREEDIKDGKTGQLLSTAVDNKLREDLERMKKIRLHRGLRHYWGLRVRGQHTKTTGRKQQHQLQKRANKKEKEANEKGKLIEYSLKN
;
A
#
# COMPACT_ATOMS: atom_id res chain seq x y z
N MET A 1 24.95 -29.26 7.12
CA MET A 1 24.25 -28.28 7.99
C MET A 1 23.86 -26.97 7.28
N CYS A 2 24.50 -26.55 6.18
CA CYS A 2 24.14 -25.29 5.49
C CYS A 2 22.91 -25.37 4.54
N ALA A 3 22.37 -26.56 4.26
CA ALA A 3 21.28 -26.76 3.30
C ALA A 3 19.86 -26.76 3.92
N MET A 4 19.73 -26.89 5.25
CA MET A 4 18.41 -26.92 5.91
C MET A 4 17.88 -25.53 6.28
N GLU A 5 18.73 -24.50 6.39
CA GLU A 5 18.28 -23.11 6.62
C GLU A 5 17.77 -22.38 5.37
N ALA A 6 17.99 -22.94 4.17
CA ALA A 6 17.46 -22.37 2.94
C ALA A 6 16.00 -22.76 2.68
N ALA A 7 15.59 -23.96 3.11
CA ALA A 7 14.22 -24.47 2.92
C ALA A 7 13.19 -23.78 3.85
N SER A 8 13.59 -23.38 5.06
CA SER A 8 12.70 -22.63 5.97
C SER A 8 12.39 -21.20 5.50
N ARG A 9 13.24 -20.63 4.62
CA ARG A 9 13.01 -19.28 4.04
C ARG A 9 12.10 -19.29 2.81
N GLN A 10 11.96 -20.41 2.12
CA GLN A 10 11.07 -20.55 0.96
C GLN A 10 9.63 -20.91 1.37
N CYS A 11 9.43 -21.70 2.43
CA CYS A 11 8.08 -22.07 2.89
C CYS A 11 7.34 -20.95 3.67
N PHE A 12 8.07 -19.98 4.25
CA PHE A 12 7.46 -18.85 4.96
C PHE A 12 6.91 -17.75 4.02
N SER A 13 7.30 -17.73 2.74
CA SER A 13 7.06 -16.58 1.86
C SER A 13 5.71 -16.55 1.14
N GLU A 14 5.02 -17.68 1.03
CA GLU A 14 3.77 -17.75 0.24
C GLU A 14 2.52 -17.51 1.10
N TYR A 15 2.48 -17.95 2.35
CA TYR A 15 1.29 -17.85 3.21
C TYR A 15 1.05 -16.46 3.78
N PHE A 16 2.12 -15.69 4.02
CA PHE A 16 2.03 -14.31 4.50
C PHE A 16 1.77 -13.28 3.39
N SER A 17 1.80 -13.72 2.13
CA SER A 17 1.66 -12.87 0.94
C SER A 17 0.27 -12.23 0.85
N MET A 18 -0.78 -12.89 1.38
CA MET A 18 -2.15 -12.40 1.26
C MET A 18 -2.34 -11.03 1.93
N TYR A 19 -1.88 -10.87 3.18
CA TYR A 19 -1.96 -9.59 3.87
C TYR A 19 -1.09 -8.50 3.20
N CYS A 20 0.00 -8.90 2.55
CA CYS A 20 0.88 -7.99 1.79
C CYS A 20 0.27 -7.50 0.47
N HIS A 21 -0.84 -8.10 -0.01
CA HIS A 21 -1.57 -7.57 -1.17
C HIS A 21 -2.38 -6.32 -0.83
N ILE A 22 -2.70 -6.09 0.45
CA ILE A 22 -3.35 -4.85 0.88
C ILE A 22 -2.34 -3.72 0.71
N LEU A 23 -2.73 -2.69 -0.05
CA LEU A 23 -1.87 -1.55 -0.32
C LEU A 23 -1.40 -0.91 1.00
N ARG A 24 -0.08 -0.76 1.12
CA ARG A 24 0.65 -0.20 2.28
C ARG A 24 0.69 -1.03 3.56
N VAL A 25 0.28 -2.29 3.51
CA VAL A 25 0.58 -3.28 4.54
C VAL A 25 1.87 -4.00 4.16
N GLY A 26 2.96 -3.68 4.87
CA GLY A 26 4.25 -4.35 4.68
C GLY A 26 4.36 -5.65 5.46
N ARG A 27 5.32 -6.50 5.09
CA ARG A 27 5.62 -7.76 5.80
C ARG A 27 5.82 -7.55 7.31
N ARG A 28 6.56 -6.51 7.70
CA ARG A 28 6.80 -6.18 9.12
C ARG A 28 5.53 -5.75 9.84
N PHE A 29 4.67 -4.99 9.17
CA PHE A 29 3.44 -4.46 9.78
C PHE A 29 2.46 -5.60 10.05
N ALA A 30 2.22 -6.44 9.06
CA ALA A 30 1.36 -7.60 9.27
C ALA A 30 1.94 -8.54 10.33
N PHE A 31 3.26 -8.72 10.42
CA PHE A 31 3.86 -9.60 11.44
C PHE A 31 3.58 -9.08 12.85
N VAL A 32 3.67 -7.76 13.04
CA VAL A 32 3.30 -7.10 14.29
C VAL A 32 1.81 -7.27 14.57
N CYS A 33 0.94 -7.15 13.56
CA CYS A 33 -0.50 -7.37 13.74
C CYS A 33 -0.82 -8.80 14.20
N CYS A 34 -0.23 -9.83 13.58
CA CYS A 34 -0.43 -11.23 14.00
C CYS A 34 0.08 -11.48 15.43
N ARG A 35 1.24 -10.91 15.78
CA ARG A 35 1.80 -10.98 17.14
C ARG A 35 0.97 -10.25 18.18
N LYS A 36 0.22 -9.22 17.79
CA LYS A 36 -0.68 -8.45 18.67
C LYS A 36 -2.07 -9.06 18.77
N ALA A 37 -2.47 -9.82 17.77
CA ALA A 37 -3.71 -10.61 17.74
C ALA A 37 -3.57 -11.97 18.44
N ASP A 38 -2.36 -12.31 18.92
CA ASP A 38 -2.02 -13.62 19.49
C ASP A 38 -2.29 -14.80 18.55
N ILE A 39 -2.11 -14.59 17.24
CA ILE A 39 -2.28 -15.62 16.21
C ILE A 39 -0.90 -16.17 15.82
N ASP A 40 -0.79 -17.50 15.69
CA ASP A 40 0.46 -18.10 15.22
C ASP A 40 0.72 -17.75 13.75
N VAL A 41 1.95 -17.34 13.48
CA VAL A 41 2.40 -16.88 12.16
C VAL A 41 2.68 -18.05 11.22
N ASN A 42 2.81 -19.27 11.77
CA ASN A 42 3.05 -20.49 10.99
C ASN A 42 1.76 -21.09 10.40
N ASN A 43 0.60 -20.72 10.94
CA ASN A 43 -0.68 -21.24 10.48
C ASN A 43 -0.99 -20.73 9.06
N ARG A 44 -1.68 -21.57 8.28
CA ARG A 44 -2.06 -21.18 6.91
C ARG A 44 -3.21 -20.19 6.96
N ALA A 45 -3.23 -19.24 6.02
CA ALA A 45 -4.28 -18.22 5.95
C ALA A 45 -5.70 -18.80 5.83
N GLY A 46 -5.86 -20.00 5.28
CA GLY A 46 -7.14 -20.69 5.15
C GLY A 46 -7.59 -21.45 6.41
N GLU A 47 -6.75 -21.55 7.43
CA GLU A 47 -7.06 -22.21 8.71
C GLU A 47 -7.48 -21.19 9.78
N LEU A 48 -7.47 -19.89 9.45
CA LEU A 48 -7.92 -18.85 10.37
C LEU A 48 -9.43 -18.90 10.56
N THR A 49 -9.85 -18.74 11.81
CA THR A 49 -11.25 -18.48 12.13
C THR A 49 -11.65 -17.06 11.71
N GLU A 50 -12.94 -16.84 11.49
CA GLU A 50 -13.45 -15.50 11.16
C GLU A 50 -13.24 -14.51 12.31
N GLU A 51 -13.30 -14.97 13.56
CA GLU A 51 -13.00 -14.17 14.76
C GLU A 51 -11.56 -13.65 14.75
N ASP A 52 -10.60 -14.49 14.36
CA ASP A 52 -9.19 -14.11 14.28
C ASP A 52 -8.93 -13.12 13.15
N PHE A 53 -9.67 -13.26 12.05
CA PHE A 53 -9.63 -12.30 10.96
C PHE A 53 -10.12 -10.92 11.40
N GLU A 54 -11.23 -10.85 12.12
CA GLU A 54 -11.77 -9.59 12.66
C GLU A 54 -10.81 -8.92 13.66
N LYS A 55 -10.14 -9.70 14.53
CA LYS A 55 -9.08 -9.20 15.41
C LYS A 55 -7.95 -8.54 14.62
N ILE A 56 -7.49 -9.17 13.54
CA ILE A 56 -6.45 -8.58 12.68
C ILE A 56 -6.95 -7.28 12.06
N VAL A 57 -8.15 -7.26 11.51
CA VAL A 57 -8.72 -6.06 10.84
C VAL A 57 -8.86 -4.90 11.81
N THR A 58 -9.35 -5.14 13.03
CA THR A 58 -9.47 -4.11 14.07
C THR A 58 -8.11 -3.54 14.49
N ILE A 59 -7.09 -4.38 14.64
CA ILE A 59 -5.70 -3.94 14.89
C ILE A 59 -5.15 -3.10 13.75
N MET A 60 -5.46 -3.47 12.50
CA MET A 60 -5.01 -2.74 11.32
C MET A 60 -5.67 -1.36 11.20
N GLN A 61 -6.95 -1.23 11.58
CA GLN A 61 -7.68 0.03 11.55
C GLN A 61 -7.23 0.97 12.69
N ASN A 62 -7.02 0.43 13.90
CA ASN A 62 -6.71 1.22 15.09
C ASN A 62 -5.37 0.84 15.75
N PRO A 63 -4.23 0.99 15.06
CA PRO A 63 -2.93 0.53 15.55
C PRO A 63 -2.48 1.20 16.86
N SER A 64 -2.89 2.45 17.10
CA SER A 64 -2.50 3.21 18.30
C SER A 64 -3.03 2.58 19.60
N GLN A 65 -4.22 1.95 19.55
CA GLN A 65 -4.86 1.35 20.72
C GLN A 65 -4.14 0.07 21.17
N TYR A 66 -3.53 -0.66 20.25
CA TYR A 66 -2.84 -1.94 20.53
C TYR A 66 -1.36 -1.78 20.92
N ARG A 67 -0.99 -0.58 21.42
CA ARG A 67 0.38 -0.24 21.85
C ARG A 67 1.41 -0.42 20.73
N ILE A 68 1.07 -0.03 19.51
CA ILE A 68 2.03 0.12 18.41
C ILE A 68 2.60 1.55 18.49
N PRO A 69 3.93 1.72 18.46
CA PRO A 69 4.52 3.04 18.60
C PRO A 69 4.31 3.92 17.36
N ASN A 70 4.17 5.23 17.57
CA ASN A 70 3.83 6.21 16.53
C ASN A 70 4.79 6.21 15.33
N TRP A 71 6.10 6.06 15.58
CA TRP A 71 7.14 6.00 14.54
C TRP A 71 6.99 4.82 13.58
N PHE A 72 6.20 3.79 13.95
CA PHE A 72 5.96 2.61 13.11
C PHE A 72 4.81 2.80 12.11
N LEU A 73 3.97 3.82 12.31
CA LEU A 73 2.81 4.07 11.46
C LEU A 73 3.23 4.81 10.19
N ASN A 74 2.50 4.57 9.09
CA ASN A 74 2.83 5.11 7.77
C ASN A 74 2.68 6.64 7.65
N ARG A 75 1.80 7.27 8.45
CA ARG A 75 1.58 8.70 8.44
C ARG A 75 1.62 9.24 9.87
N GLU A 76 2.71 9.89 10.20
CA GLU A 76 2.89 10.65 11.43
C GLU A 76 2.37 12.07 11.23
N GLU A 77 1.68 12.60 12.25
CA GLU A 77 1.16 13.97 12.37
C GLU A 77 0.62 14.57 11.06
N ASP A 78 -0.62 14.20 10.70
CA ASP A 78 -1.24 14.81 9.53
C ASP A 78 -1.41 16.33 9.72
N ILE A 79 -1.18 17.11 8.67
CA ILE A 79 -1.14 18.58 8.74
C ILE A 79 -2.53 19.17 9.02
N LYS A 80 -3.59 18.44 8.69
CA LYS A 80 -4.98 18.84 8.97
C LYS A 80 -5.42 18.41 10.37
N ASP A 81 -5.28 17.12 10.65
CA ASP A 81 -5.91 16.48 11.81
C ASP A 81 -4.96 16.32 13.01
N GLY A 82 -3.65 16.50 12.82
CA GLY A 82 -2.59 16.31 13.83
C GLY A 82 -2.41 14.85 14.29
N LYS A 83 -3.29 13.94 13.87
CA LYS A 83 -3.30 12.54 14.31
C LYS A 83 -2.30 11.70 13.52
N THR A 84 -1.65 10.78 14.23
CA THR A 84 -0.82 9.71 13.68
C THR A 84 -1.70 8.52 13.32
N GLY A 85 -1.57 7.99 12.10
CA GLY A 85 -2.46 6.93 11.61
C GLY A 85 -1.80 6.00 10.60
N GLN A 86 -2.30 4.77 10.56
CA GLN A 86 -2.00 3.84 9.48
C GLN A 86 -3.00 4.06 8.34
N LEU A 87 -2.48 4.30 7.14
CA LEU A 87 -3.31 4.44 5.95
C LEU A 87 -3.52 3.07 5.29
N LEU A 88 -4.78 2.74 4.99
CA LEU A 88 -5.18 1.50 4.34
C LEU A 88 -5.73 1.77 2.93
N SER A 89 -5.33 0.96 1.96
CA SER A 89 -5.92 0.88 0.61
C SER A 89 -6.30 2.24 0.00
N THR A 90 -7.59 2.54 -0.13
CA THR A 90 -8.15 3.76 -0.74
C THR A 90 -7.78 5.05 0.01
N ALA A 91 -7.61 4.97 1.33
CA ALA A 91 -7.25 6.13 2.14
C ALA A 91 -5.85 6.67 1.76
N VAL A 92 -4.95 5.79 1.30
CA VAL A 92 -3.61 6.17 0.83
C VAL A 92 -3.70 7.07 -0.40
N ASP A 93 -4.50 6.67 -1.38
CA ASP A 93 -4.61 7.36 -2.66
C ASP A 93 -5.31 8.70 -2.51
N ASN A 94 -6.37 8.76 -1.70
CA ASN A 94 -7.10 9.99 -1.39
C ASN A 94 -6.17 11.00 -0.71
N LYS A 95 -5.45 10.57 0.33
CA LYS A 95 -4.50 11.43 1.03
C LYS A 95 -3.34 11.90 0.14
N LEU A 96 -2.82 11.04 -0.74
CA LEU A 96 -1.81 11.44 -1.72
C LEU A 96 -2.32 12.50 -2.69
N ARG A 97 -3.57 12.38 -3.15
CA ARG A 97 -4.21 13.38 -4.03
C ARG A 97 -4.36 14.73 -3.33
N GLU A 98 -4.87 14.73 -2.10
CA GLU A 98 -5.02 15.95 -1.28
C GLU A 98 -3.68 16.67 -1.07
N ASP A 99 -2.61 15.91 -0.76
CA ASP A 99 -1.26 16.47 -0.57
C ASP A 99 -0.71 17.09 -1.86
N LEU A 100 -0.93 16.43 -3.00
CA LEU A 100 -0.51 16.94 -4.31
C LEU A 100 -1.28 18.19 -4.72
N GLU A 101 -2.59 18.22 -4.52
CA GLU A 101 -3.43 19.39 -4.80
C GLU A 101 -3.04 20.58 -3.94
N ARG A 102 -2.78 20.35 -2.65
CA ARG A 102 -2.28 21.38 -1.74
C ARG A 102 -0.96 21.98 -2.25
N MET A 103 0.01 21.14 -2.61
CA MET A 103 1.30 21.62 -3.13
C MET A 103 1.16 22.39 -4.46
N LYS A 104 0.20 22.00 -5.31
CA LYS A 104 -0.12 22.72 -6.56
C LYS A 104 -0.70 24.11 -6.27
N LYS A 105 -1.64 24.22 -5.33
CA LYS A 105 -2.25 25.51 -4.94
C LYS A 105 -1.22 26.49 -4.37
N ILE A 106 -0.29 26.00 -3.53
CA ILE A 106 0.78 26.82 -2.93
C ILE A 106 1.88 27.19 -3.95
N ARG A 107 1.92 26.53 -5.12
CA ARG A 107 2.98 26.68 -6.15
C ARG A 107 4.38 26.32 -5.66
N LEU A 108 4.48 25.30 -4.81
CA LEU A 108 5.77 24.74 -4.38
C LEU A 108 6.49 24.07 -5.57
N HIS A 109 7.81 24.21 -5.66
CA HIS A 109 8.63 23.58 -6.73
C HIS A 109 8.38 22.06 -6.83
N ARG A 110 8.25 21.37 -5.69
CA ARG A 110 7.86 19.95 -5.65
C ARG A 110 6.48 19.70 -6.26
N GLY A 111 5.49 20.55 -5.97
CA GLY A 111 4.14 20.46 -6.53
C GLY A 111 4.12 20.69 -8.04
N LEU A 112 4.85 21.70 -8.51
CA LEU A 112 4.99 22.00 -9.94
C LEU A 112 5.65 20.85 -10.71
N ARG A 113 6.70 20.23 -10.15
CA ARG A 113 7.32 19.04 -10.77
C ARG A 113 6.37 17.86 -10.84
N HIS A 114 5.56 17.62 -9.81
CA HIS A 114 4.55 16.58 -9.85
C HIS A 114 3.45 16.87 -10.89
N TYR A 115 3.09 18.14 -11.09
CA TYR A 115 2.17 18.54 -12.15
C TYR A 115 2.73 18.25 -13.55
N TRP A 116 4.01 18.54 -13.76
CA TRP A 116 4.71 18.24 -15.02
C TRP A 116 5.13 16.77 -15.19
N GLY A 117 4.84 15.89 -14.23
CA GLY A 117 5.25 14.47 -14.30
C GLY A 117 6.77 14.26 -14.24
N LEU A 118 7.50 15.20 -13.64
CA LEU A 118 8.95 15.13 -13.44
C LEU A 118 9.30 14.53 -12.08
N ARG A 119 10.50 13.98 -11.99
CA ARG A 119 11.04 13.44 -10.72
C ARG A 119 11.43 14.57 -9.78
N VAL A 120 11.21 14.35 -8.49
CA VAL A 120 11.27 15.41 -7.46
C VAL A 120 12.54 15.39 -6.62
N ARG A 121 13.12 14.21 -6.35
CA ARG A 121 14.26 14.05 -5.39
C ARG A 121 15.63 14.48 -5.96
N GLY A 122 15.68 15.50 -6.82
CA GLY A 122 16.94 16.02 -7.37
C GLY A 122 17.63 15.10 -8.38
N GLN A 123 16.94 14.12 -8.94
CA GLN A 123 17.52 13.23 -9.95
C GLN A 123 17.86 14.00 -11.24
N HIS A 124 19.05 13.74 -11.80
CA HIS A 124 19.49 14.35 -13.05
C HIS A 124 18.62 13.89 -14.23
N THR A 125 17.86 14.82 -14.81
CA THR A 125 16.95 14.57 -15.94
C THR A 125 17.63 14.58 -17.31
N LYS A 126 18.93 14.93 -17.37
CA LYS A 126 19.70 14.98 -18.63
C LYS A 126 19.84 13.59 -19.27
N THR A 127 20.19 12.58 -18.48
CA THR A 127 20.47 11.21 -18.97
C THR A 127 19.46 10.18 -18.47
N THR A 128 18.90 10.34 -17.27
CA THR A 128 18.01 9.34 -16.66
C THR A 128 16.54 9.53 -17.02
N GLY A 129 15.78 8.44 -17.12
CA GLY A 129 14.32 8.49 -17.23
C GLY A 129 13.72 8.68 -18.64
N ARG A 130 14.55 8.82 -19.69
CA ARG A 130 14.12 9.05 -21.08
C ARG A 130 13.13 7.99 -21.63
N LYS A 131 13.29 6.71 -21.26
CA LYS A 131 12.35 5.62 -21.63
C LYS A 131 11.25 5.36 -20.59
N GLN A 132 11.45 5.80 -19.35
CA GLN A 132 10.57 5.47 -18.22
C GLN A 132 9.35 6.39 -18.10
N GLN A 133 9.42 7.64 -18.60
CA GLN A 133 8.22 8.48 -18.70
C GLN A 133 7.17 7.85 -19.64
N HIS A 134 7.61 7.40 -20.82
CA HIS A 134 6.77 6.65 -21.75
C HIS A 134 6.22 5.35 -21.12
N GLN A 135 6.99 4.62 -20.30
CA GLN A 135 6.49 3.42 -19.62
C GLN A 135 5.50 3.71 -18.48
N LEU A 136 5.67 4.81 -17.74
CA LEU A 136 4.72 5.21 -16.69
C LEU A 136 3.40 5.70 -17.29
N GLN A 137 3.44 6.50 -18.37
CA GLN A 137 2.24 6.84 -19.16
C GLN A 137 1.59 5.57 -19.73
N LYS A 138 2.36 4.66 -20.34
CA LYS A 138 1.83 3.39 -20.85
C LYS A 138 1.20 2.53 -19.75
N ARG A 139 1.79 2.46 -18.56
CA ARG A 139 1.26 1.72 -17.41
C ARG A 139 -0.03 2.35 -16.86
N ALA A 140 -0.10 3.69 -16.81
CA ALA A 140 -1.32 4.41 -16.43
C ALA A 140 -2.44 4.19 -17.44
N ASN A 141 -2.15 4.40 -18.73
CA ASN A 141 -3.10 4.20 -19.82
C ASN A 141 -3.54 2.73 -19.96
N LYS A 142 -2.66 1.76 -19.67
CA LYS A 142 -2.99 0.33 -19.66
C LYS A 142 -3.95 -0.01 -18.53
N LYS A 143 -3.72 0.52 -17.32
CA LYS A 143 -4.63 0.35 -16.17
C LYS A 143 -6.01 0.97 -16.42
N GLU A 144 -6.07 2.13 -17.08
CA GLU A 144 -7.33 2.76 -17.47
C GLU A 144 -8.09 1.92 -18.50
N LYS A 145 -7.41 1.33 -19.50
CA LYS A 145 -8.03 0.42 -20.47
C LYS A 145 -8.60 -0.84 -19.82
N GLU A 146 -7.83 -1.48 -18.94
CA GLU A 146 -8.25 -2.68 -18.20
C GLU A 146 -9.45 -2.40 -17.28
N ALA A 147 -9.52 -1.21 -16.67
CA ALA A 147 -10.67 -0.79 -15.87
C ALA A 147 -11.93 -0.55 -16.73
N ASN A 148 -11.76 0.06 -17.91
CA ASN A 148 -12.86 0.31 -18.85
C ASN A 148 -13.42 -0.99 -19.45
N GLU A 149 -12.56 -1.96 -19.77
CA GLU A 149 -12.96 -3.28 -20.26
C GLU A 149 -13.74 -4.07 -19.21
N LYS A 150 -13.28 -4.06 -17.96
CA LYS A 150 -14.01 -4.67 -16.83
C LYS A 150 -15.35 -3.99 -16.58
N GLY A 151 -15.42 -2.66 -16.66
CA GLY A 151 -16.66 -1.90 -16.54
C GLY A 151 -17.68 -2.28 -17.61
N LYS A 152 -17.24 -2.41 -18.87
CA LYS A 152 -18.11 -2.88 -19.96
C LYS A 152 -18.63 -4.30 -19.73
N LEU A 153 -17.78 -5.24 -19.31
CA LEU A 153 -18.19 -6.62 -19.04
C LEU A 153 -19.26 -6.72 -17.93
N ILE A 154 -19.13 -5.90 -16.87
CA ILE A 154 -20.13 -5.82 -15.80
C ILE A 154 -21.44 -5.24 -16.33
N GLU A 155 -21.38 -4.19 -17.16
CA GLU A 155 -22.56 -3.55 -17.74
C GLU A 155 -23.33 -4.49 -18.71
N TYR A 156 -22.60 -5.33 -19.47
CA TYR A 156 -23.19 -6.37 -20.30
C TYR A 156 -23.82 -7.50 -19.49
N SER A 157 -23.26 -7.84 -18.32
CA SER A 157 -23.80 -8.89 -17.45
C SER A 157 -25.06 -8.46 -16.68
N LEU A 158 -25.29 -7.15 -16.50
CA LEU A 158 -26.48 -6.60 -15.82
C LEU A 158 -27.65 -6.32 -16.77
N LYS A 159 -27.41 -6.34 -18.09
CA LYS A 159 -28.43 -6.12 -19.14
C LYS A 159 -29.05 -7.42 -19.67
N ASN A 160 -28.61 -8.58 -19.18
CA ASN A 160 -29.14 -9.92 -19.49
C ASN A 160 -29.84 -10.51 -18.27
#